data_AF-A0A838Q2R4-F1
#
_entry.id   AF-A0A838Q2R4-F1
#
_cell.length_a   1.000
_cell.length_b   1.000
_cell.length_c   1.000
_cell.angle_alpha   90.00
_cell.angle_beta   90.00
_cell.angle_gamma   90.00
#
_symmetry.space_group_name_H-M   'P 1'
#
loop_
_entity.id
_entity.type
_entity.pdbx_description
1 polymer ?
#
loop_
_entity_poly.entity_id
_entity_poly.type
_entity_poly.pdbx_seq_one_letter_code
_entity_poly.pdbx_strand_id
1 'polypeptide(L)'
;MNRLGLVIVLGLALVRPAQAESLVVGSKKFTESYVLAEIAQHALRSAGFPSEHRQGMGGTIILWEALRTGQINLYPEYTGTIAEEILKNPNLRSPEAMRAELARSGVGMSDELGFNNTYALVMRRDAAATARIRTISDLRAHGEVKFGLTHEFISRRDGWAPLAVRYGLAPRDVKAIDHGLGYEALRNGSIDVKDAYSTDARIAENDLVALEDDLRFFPQYKAVFLYRQALPVGAITALQQMGGTVDETKMIHLNVEAERTKDYTRAAESYFGSADAGTSRRETLAHKVTRWSARHLQLAGISLLLSVLVGVPLGIAASRGGAVGHAILAFASAVQTIPSLALLALLVPVPFFGISARTAIAALFLYGLL
;
A
#
# COMPACT_ATOMS: atom_id res chain seq x y z
N MET A 1 22.41 65.63 -7.22
CA MET A 1 23.19 64.38 -7.04
C MET A 1 22.20 63.28 -6.70
N ASN A 2 21.61 62.62 -7.70
CA ASN A 2 21.98 61.25 -8.15
C ASN A 2 22.12 60.29 -6.96
N ARG A 3 21.33 59.23 -6.75
CA ARG A 3 20.84 58.21 -7.71
C ARG A 3 19.62 57.46 -7.13
N LEU A 4 18.46 57.47 -7.81
CA LEU A 4 17.44 56.43 -7.65
C LEU A 4 17.78 55.30 -8.63
N GLY A 5 18.23 54.15 -8.10
CA GLY A 5 18.41 52.93 -8.88
C GLY A 5 17.11 52.14 -8.93
N LEU A 6 16.33 52.32 -10.00
CA LEU A 6 15.17 51.48 -10.30
C LEU A 6 15.68 50.15 -10.89
N VAL A 7 15.74 49.10 -10.07
CA VAL A 7 15.99 47.73 -10.56
C VAL A 7 14.67 47.19 -11.09
N ILE A 8 14.47 47.29 -12.41
CA ILE A 8 13.42 46.55 -13.12
C ILE A 8 13.92 45.11 -13.26
N VAL A 9 13.44 44.21 -12.41
CA VAL A 9 13.59 42.77 -12.61
C VAL A 9 12.57 42.37 -13.69
N LEU A 10 13.04 42.20 -14.92
CA LEU A 10 12.27 41.62 -16.01
C LEU A 10 12.01 40.14 -15.68
N GLY A 11 10.82 39.84 -15.16
CA GLY A 11 10.36 38.47 -14.95
C GLY A 11 10.08 37.80 -16.29
N LEU A 12 11.07 37.14 -16.87
CA LEU A 12 10.85 36.15 -17.93
C LEU A 12 10.09 34.97 -17.33
N ALA A 13 8.76 34.99 -17.43
CA ALA A 13 7.92 33.84 -17.20
C ALA A 13 8.25 32.79 -18.27
N LEU A 14 9.14 31.86 -17.94
CA LEU A 14 9.32 30.61 -18.67
C LEU A 14 7.97 29.88 -18.65
N VAL A 15 7.22 30.00 -19.75
CA VAL A 15 6.07 29.15 -20.04
C VAL A 15 6.62 27.73 -20.17
N ARG A 16 6.60 26.98 -19.07
CA ARG A 16 6.82 25.53 -19.13
C ARG A 16 5.67 24.94 -19.93
N PRO A 17 5.92 24.17 -21.00
CA PRO A 17 4.85 23.39 -21.61
C PRO A 17 4.23 22.54 -20.51
N ALA A 18 2.90 22.50 -20.44
CA ALA A 18 2.17 21.63 -19.54
C ALA A 18 2.53 20.18 -19.90
N GLN A 19 3.54 19.64 -19.23
CA GLN A 19 3.87 18.24 -19.31
C GLN A 19 2.63 17.49 -18.80
N ALA A 20 2.04 16.65 -19.66
CA ALA A 20 0.90 15.84 -19.28
C ALA A 20 1.25 15.10 -17.98
N GLU A 21 0.45 15.35 -16.93
CA GLU A 21 0.71 14.80 -15.61
C GLU A 21 0.62 13.27 -15.70
N SER A 22 1.70 12.59 -15.32
CA SER A 22 1.80 11.13 -15.40
C SER A 22 0.74 10.49 -14.50
N LEU A 23 0.02 9.49 -15.01
CA LEU A 23 -0.93 8.71 -14.22
C LEU A 23 -0.18 7.95 -13.13
N VAL A 24 -0.68 7.99 -11.91
CA VAL A 24 -0.06 7.35 -10.75
C VAL A 24 -0.80 6.04 -10.45
N VAL A 25 -0.12 4.92 -10.60
CA VAL A 25 -0.61 3.58 -10.22
C VAL A 25 -0.11 3.27 -8.81
N GLY A 26 -1.00 2.99 -7.86
CA GLY A 26 -0.64 2.57 -6.51
C GLY A 26 -0.62 1.05 -6.35
N SER A 27 0.02 0.56 -5.29
CA SER A 27 -0.04 -0.86 -4.89
C SER A 27 0.12 -1.06 -3.39
N LYS A 28 -0.51 -2.13 -2.89
CA LYS A 28 -0.46 -2.58 -1.51
C LYS A 28 0.88 -3.25 -1.21
N LYS A 29 1.16 -3.52 0.06
CA LYS A 29 2.42 -4.10 0.52
C LYS A 29 2.52 -5.63 0.37
N PHE A 30 2.25 -6.15 -0.82
CA PHE A 30 2.46 -7.57 -1.14
C PHE A 30 2.69 -7.78 -2.64
N THR A 31 3.32 -8.91 -2.97
CA THR A 31 3.89 -9.19 -4.30
C THR A 31 2.89 -9.09 -5.43
N GLU A 32 1.72 -9.72 -5.31
CA GLU A 32 0.70 -9.67 -6.35
C GLU A 32 0.23 -8.25 -6.65
N SER A 33 0.05 -7.40 -5.62
CA SER A 33 -0.34 -6.01 -5.83
C SER A 33 0.75 -5.22 -6.59
N TYR A 34 2.03 -5.51 -6.36
CA TYR A 34 3.12 -4.92 -7.15
C TYR A 34 3.07 -5.36 -8.61
N VAL A 35 2.92 -6.66 -8.84
CA VAL A 35 2.87 -7.23 -10.20
C VAL A 35 1.68 -6.68 -10.98
N LEU A 36 0.48 -6.69 -10.41
CA LEU A 36 -0.72 -6.18 -11.07
C LEU A 36 -0.60 -4.68 -11.40
N ALA A 37 0.02 -3.90 -10.51
CA ALA A 37 0.25 -2.48 -10.76
C ALA A 37 1.27 -2.23 -11.90
N GLU A 38 2.32 -3.05 -12.00
CA GLU A 38 3.28 -3.01 -13.13
C GLU A 38 2.59 -3.43 -14.44
N ILE A 39 1.71 -4.44 -14.42
CA ILE A 39 0.90 -4.85 -15.58
C ILE A 39 0.02 -3.69 -16.04
N ALA A 40 -0.71 -3.05 -15.12
CA ALA A 40 -1.54 -1.90 -15.44
C ALA A 40 -0.72 -0.71 -15.96
N GLN A 41 0.44 -0.45 -15.36
CA GLN A 41 1.35 0.59 -15.81
C GLN A 41 1.82 0.36 -17.26
N HIS A 42 2.20 -0.87 -17.59
CA HIS A 42 2.60 -1.27 -18.94
C HIS A 42 1.45 -1.11 -19.95
N ALA A 43 0.25 -1.56 -19.60
CA ALA A 43 -0.95 -1.40 -20.44
C ALA A 43 -1.27 0.08 -20.71
N LEU A 44 -1.21 0.93 -19.68
CA LEU A 44 -1.43 2.38 -19.81
C LEU A 44 -0.39 3.04 -20.71
N ARG A 45 0.90 2.70 -20.56
CA ARG A 45 1.97 3.24 -21.41
C ARG A 45 1.81 2.83 -22.86
N SER A 46 1.44 1.57 -23.09
CA SER A 46 1.17 1.05 -24.44
C SER A 46 -0.02 1.75 -25.10
N ALA A 47 -1.00 2.18 -24.30
CA ALA A 47 -2.12 3.01 -24.75
C ALA A 47 -1.80 4.52 -24.86
N GLY A 48 -0.53 4.93 -24.70
CA GLY A 48 -0.09 6.32 -24.86
C GLY A 48 -0.27 7.20 -23.61
N PHE A 49 -0.56 6.61 -22.44
CA PHE A 49 -0.70 7.34 -21.18
C PHE A 49 0.58 7.16 -20.34
N PRO A 50 1.41 8.21 -20.17
CA PRO A 50 2.54 8.15 -19.26
C PRO A 50 2.05 7.79 -17.85
N SER A 51 2.74 6.86 -17.20
CA SER A 51 2.34 6.38 -15.87
C SER A 51 3.54 6.06 -14.97
N GLU A 52 3.41 6.33 -13.68
CA GLU A 52 4.38 6.02 -12.63
C GLU A 52 3.76 5.02 -11.63
N HIS A 53 4.57 4.12 -11.08
CA HIS A 53 4.12 3.18 -10.06
C HIS A 53 4.64 3.61 -8.68
N ARG A 54 3.70 3.86 -7.76
CA ARG A 54 3.97 4.10 -6.34
C ARG A 54 3.77 2.82 -5.55
N GLN A 55 4.88 2.12 -5.32
CA GLN A 55 4.90 0.85 -4.63
C GLN A 55 4.69 0.99 -3.11
N GLY A 56 3.95 0.04 -2.55
CA GLY A 56 4.02 -0.31 -1.13
C GLY A 56 3.44 0.76 -0.23
N MET A 57 2.34 1.37 -0.65
CA MET A 57 1.77 2.54 0.03
C MET A 57 1.14 2.18 1.37
N GLY A 58 0.69 0.94 1.57
CA GLY A 58 0.02 0.50 2.78
C GLY A 58 -0.92 -0.67 2.54
N GLY A 59 -1.88 -0.85 3.46
CA GLY A 59 -3.02 -1.74 3.29
C GLY A 59 -4.21 -1.05 2.63
N THR A 60 -5.35 -1.73 2.60
CA THR A 60 -6.58 -1.32 1.89
C THR A 60 -7.00 0.14 2.11
N ILE A 61 -7.22 0.57 3.36
CA ILE A 61 -7.75 1.91 3.67
C ILE A 61 -6.82 3.03 3.20
N ILE A 62 -5.51 2.81 3.26
CA ILE A 62 -4.51 3.80 2.86
C ILE A 62 -4.59 4.06 1.34
N LEU A 63 -4.72 3.00 0.54
CA LEU A 63 -4.85 3.14 -0.91
C LEU A 63 -6.22 3.70 -1.32
N TRP A 64 -7.28 3.28 -0.63
CA TRP A 64 -8.62 3.83 -0.85
C TRP A 64 -8.65 5.35 -0.66
N GLU A 65 -8.10 5.85 0.44
CA GLU A 65 -8.02 7.29 0.69
C GLU A 65 -7.09 8.00 -0.30
N ALA A 66 -5.96 7.38 -0.68
CA ALA A 66 -5.07 7.91 -1.70
C ALA A 66 -5.78 8.05 -3.07
N LEU A 67 -6.63 7.09 -3.44
CA LEU A 67 -7.43 7.14 -4.67
C LEU A 67 -8.47 8.27 -4.59
N ARG A 68 -9.25 8.30 -3.49
CA ARG A 68 -10.33 9.26 -3.26
C ARG A 68 -9.83 10.72 -3.21
N THR A 69 -8.65 10.93 -2.66
CA THR A 69 -8.01 12.26 -2.55
C THR A 69 -7.13 12.62 -3.75
N GLY A 70 -7.08 11.78 -4.78
CA GLY A 70 -6.39 12.08 -6.04
C GLY A 70 -4.87 11.88 -6.01
N GLN A 71 -4.32 11.31 -4.94
CA GLN A 71 -2.87 11.04 -4.82
C GLN A 71 -2.41 9.90 -5.71
N ILE A 72 -3.30 8.94 -5.96
CA ILE A 72 -3.16 7.93 -7.00
C ILE A 72 -4.35 8.00 -7.96
N ASN A 73 -4.18 7.51 -9.17
CA ASN A 73 -5.19 7.48 -10.21
C ASN A 73 -5.90 6.13 -10.29
N LEU A 74 -5.18 5.05 -9.99
CA LEU A 74 -5.71 3.68 -9.95
C LEU A 74 -4.84 2.76 -9.08
N TYR A 75 -5.39 1.62 -8.69
CA TYR A 75 -4.64 0.53 -8.06
C TYR A 75 -5.39 -0.81 -8.15
N PRO A 76 -4.71 -1.96 -7.99
CA PRO A 76 -5.35 -3.28 -7.90
C PRO A 76 -6.07 -3.47 -6.56
N GLU A 77 -7.30 -3.96 -6.59
CA GLU A 77 -8.16 -4.23 -5.43
C GLU A 77 -8.99 -5.51 -5.64
N TYR A 78 -9.71 -5.97 -4.60
CA TYR A 78 -10.45 -7.23 -4.61
C TYR A 78 -11.90 -7.05 -4.21
N THR A 79 -12.81 -7.74 -4.88
CA THR A 79 -14.27 -7.60 -4.69
C THR A 79 -14.74 -7.83 -3.25
N GLY A 80 -14.26 -8.89 -2.58
CA GLY A 80 -14.55 -9.13 -1.15
C GLY A 80 -14.09 -7.98 -0.24
N THR A 81 -12.89 -7.45 -0.49
CA THR A 81 -12.37 -6.28 0.26
C THR A 81 -13.17 -5.01 -0.02
N ILE A 82 -13.64 -4.82 -1.25
CA ILE A 82 -14.52 -3.69 -1.61
C ILE A 82 -15.81 -3.75 -0.78
N ALA A 83 -16.45 -4.91 -0.72
CA ALA A 83 -17.69 -5.08 0.01
C ALA A 83 -17.49 -4.92 1.54
N GLU A 84 -16.49 -5.59 2.11
CA GLU A 84 -16.30 -5.69 3.56
C GLU A 84 -15.67 -4.43 4.18
N GLU A 85 -14.57 -3.94 3.59
CA GLU A 85 -13.74 -2.89 4.19
C GLU A 85 -14.02 -1.50 3.64
N ILE A 86 -14.18 -1.38 2.31
CA ILE A 86 -14.34 -0.08 1.65
C ILE A 86 -15.78 0.41 1.78
N LEU A 87 -16.74 -0.38 1.29
CA LEU A 87 -18.16 -0.03 1.25
C LEU A 87 -18.91 -0.46 2.51
N LYS A 88 -18.30 -1.31 3.34
CA LYS A 88 -18.86 -1.79 4.61
C LYS A 88 -20.25 -2.40 4.47
N ASN A 89 -20.50 -3.05 3.34
CA ASN A 89 -21.76 -3.72 2.98
C ASN A 89 -21.48 -5.13 2.42
N PRO A 90 -21.43 -6.17 3.28
CA PRO A 90 -21.11 -7.55 2.87
C PRO A 90 -22.17 -8.20 1.97
N ASN A 91 -23.37 -7.61 1.88
CA ASN A 91 -24.43 -8.08 0.99
C ASN A 91 -24.22 -7.64 -0.47
N LEU A 92 -23.29 -6.71 -0.71
CA LEU A 92 -22.98 -6.22 -2.04
C LEU A 92 -22.08 -7.21 -2.77
N ARG A 93 -22.70 -8.21 -3.42
CA ARG A 93 -21.98 -9.32 -4.08
C ARG A 93 -21.91 -9.22 -5.60
N SER A 94 -22.82 -8.48 -6.24
CA SER A 94 -22.78 -8.31 -7.70
C SER A 94 -21.78 -7.23 -8.10
N PRO A 95 -20.90 -7.48 -9.10
CA PRO A 95 -20.02 -6.46 -9.64
C PRO A 95 -20.75 -5.18 -10.10
N GLU A 96 -21.96 -5.30 -10.64
CA GLU A 96 -22.78 -4.18 -11.11
C GLU A 96 -23.18 -3.26 -9.96
N ALA A 97 -23.69 -3.82 -8.87
CA ALA A 97 -24.02 -3.05 -7.68
C ALA A 97 -22.78 -2.45 -6.99
N MET A 98 -21.63 -3.15 -7.00
CA MET A 98 -20.36 -2.58 -6.54
C MET A 98 -19.95 -1.37 -7.38
N ARG A 99 -19.99 -1.47 -8.72
CA ARG A 99 -19.71 -0.35 -9.62
C ARG A 99 -20.62 0.84 -9.33
N ALA A 100 -21.91 0.59 -9.14
CA ALA A 100 -22.89 1.64 -8.85
C ALA A 100 -22.61 2.37 -7.53
N GLU A 101 -22.26 1.64 -6.47
CA GLU A 101 -21.97 2.26 -5.16
C GLU A 101 -20.62 2.99 -5.17
N LEU A 102 -19.57 2.42 -5.79
CA LEU A 102 -18.27 3.07 -5.96
C LEU A 102 -18.37 4.36 -6.78
N ALA A 103 -19.25 4.39 -7.80
CA ALA A 103 -19.47 5.57 -8.64
C ALA A 103 -19.93 6.79 -7.83
N ARG A 104 -20.65 6.59 -6.73
CA ARG A 104 -21.07 7.68 -5.82
C ARG A 104 -19.90 8.38 -5.15
N SER A 105 -18.75 7.71 -5.08
CA SER A 105 -17.48 8.24 -4.57
C SER A 105 -16.54 8.71 -5.70
N GLY A 106 -17.02 8.78 -6.94
CA GLY A 106 -16.20 9.15 -8.11
C GLY A 106 -15.18 8.07 -8.51
N VAL A 107 -15.39 6.83 -8.09
CA VAL A 107 -14.50 5.69 -8.38
C VAL A 107 -15.18 4.72 -9.35
N GLY A 108 -14.43 4.26 -10.34
CA GLY A 108 -14.80 3.17 -11.22
C GLY A 108 -14.08 1.87 -10.83
N MET A 109 -14.62 0.75 -11.31
CA MET A 109 -14.05 -0.59 -11.12
C MET A 109 -13.98 -1.29 -12.48
N SER A 110 -12.84 -1.90 -12.78
CA SER A 110 -12.68 -2.72 -13.98
C SER A 110 -13.51 -3.99 -13.91
N ASP A 111 -13.56 -4.72 -15.02
CA ASP A 111 -13.94 -6.14 -15.00
C ASP A 111 -12.95 -6.96 -14.17
N GLU A 112 -13.41 -8.11 -13.69
CA GLU A 112 -12.60 -9.06 -12.92
C GLU A 112 -11.45 -9.58 -13.79
N LEU A 113 -10.23 -9.61 -13.24
CA LEU A 113 -9.04 -10.01 -13.99
C LEU A 113 -9.00 -11.51 -14.30
N GLY A 114 -9.76 -12.33 -13.57
CA GLY A 114 -9.96 -13.75 -13.89
C GLY A 114 -9.58 -14.74 -12.79
N PHE A 115 -9.07 -14.28 -11.64
CA PHE A 115 -8.64 -15.15 -10.53
C PHE A 115 -9.25 -14.73 -9.18
N ASN A 116 -9.23 -15.67 -8.23
CA ASN A 116 -9.65 -15.44 -6.85
C ASN A 116 -8.43 -15.51 -5.93
N ASN A 117 -8.23 -14.49 -5.11
CA ASN A 117 -7.17 -14.46 -4.12
C ASN A 117 -7.72 -14.38 -2.70
N THR A 118 -8.17 -15.51 -2.17
CA THR A 118 -8.79 -15.54 -0.85
C THR A 118 -7.77 -15.57 0.27
N TYR A 119 -8.14 -15.04 1.44
CA TYR A 119 -7.39 -15.29 2.66
C TYR A 119 -7.34 -16.79 2.98
N ALA A 120 -6.24 -17.20 3.59
CA ALA A 120 -6.00 -18.52 4.12
C ALA A 120 -5.27 -18.42 5.46
N LEU A 121 -5.42 -19.44 6.31
CA LEU A 121 -4.51 -19.67 7.42
C LEU A 121 -3.53 -20.77 7.01
N VAL A 122 -2.24 -20.53 7.18
CA VAL A 122 -1.18 -21.46 6.78
C VAL A 122 -0.34 -21.90 7.96
N MET A 123 0.11 -23.14 7.90
CA MET A 123 1.02 -23.77 8.85
C MET A 123 2.16 -24.45 8.09
N ARG A 124 3.28 -24.71 8.76
CA ARG A 124 4.27 -25.65 8.21
C ARG A 124 3.66 -27.04 8.07
N ARG A 125 3.93 -27.70 6.95
CA ARG A 125 3.34 -29.02 6.64
C ARG A 125 3.63 -30.07 7.70
N ASP A 126 4.87 -30.12 8.18
CA ASP A 126 5.31 -31.06 9.21
C ASP A 126 4.66 -30.80 10.58
N ALA A 127 4.53 -29.54 10.97
CA ALA A 127 3.85 -29.13 12.20
C ALA A 127 2.36 -29.48 12.16
N ALA A 128 1.68 -29.15 11.05
CA ALA A 128 0.26 -29.48 10.84
C ALA A 128 0.03 -31.00 10.84
N ALA A 129 0.90 -31.77 10.18
CA ALA A 129 0.82 -33.23 10.16
C ALA A 129 1.01 -33.84 11.55
N THR A 130 1.98 -33.34 12.33
CA THR A 130 2.26 -33.81 13.70
C THR A 130 1.09 -33.53 14.63
N ALA A 131 0.51 -32.33 14.55
CA ALA A 131 -0.64 -31.93 15.36
C ALA A 131 -1.98 -32.46 14.82
N ARG A 132 -1.99 -33.06 13.62
CA ARG A 132 -3.18 -33.54 12.90
C ARG A 132 -4.19 -32.43 12.59
N ILE A 133 -3.71 -31.22 12.31
CA ILE A 133 -4.52 -30.05 11.94
C ILE A 133 -4.65 -30.01 10.41
N ARG A 134 -5.88 -30.01 9.90
CA ARG A 134 -6.17 -29.90 8.45
C ARG A 134 -7.13 -28.77 8.13
N THR A 135 -8.05 -28.50 9.04
CA THR A 135 -9.10 -27.48 8.91
C THR A 135 -8.85 -26.33 9.87
N ILE A 136 -9.47 -25.18 9.64
CA ILE A 136 -9.44 -24.07 10.61
C ILE A 136 -10.15 -24.50 11.90
N SER A 137 -11.23 -25.29 11.82
CA SER A 137 -11.92 -25.83 13.00
C SER A 137 -11.04 -26.68 13.92
N ASP A 138 -10.05 -27.39 13.38
CA ASP A 138 -9.12 -28.21 14.18
C ASP A 138 -8.32 -27.34 15.16
N LEU A 139 -8.00 -26.09 14.81
CA LEU A 139 -7.25 -25.15 15.66
C LEU A 139 -7.94 -24.87 17.00
N ARG A 140 -9.26 -25.10 17.11
CA ARG A 140 -10.01 -24.91 18.36
C ARG A 140 -9.46 -25.76 19.51
N ALA A 141 -8.94 -26.95 19.22
CA ALA A 141 -8.36 -27.84 20.22
C ALA A 141 -6.92 -27.47 20.61
N HIS A 142 -6.32 -26.49 19.94
CA HIS A 142 -4.90 -26.14 20.02
C HIS A 142 -4.68 -24.71 20.53
N GLY A 143 -5.12 -24.41 21.76
CA GLY A 143 -4.97 -23.06 22.33
C GLY A 143 -3.52 -22.60 22.53
N GLU A 144 -2.56 -23.52 22.46
CA GLU A 144 -1.12 -23.30 22.57
C GLU A 144 -0.46 -22.77 21.29
N VAL A 145 -1.09 -22.91 20.12
CA VAL A 145 -0.50 -22.44 18.85
C VAL A 145 -0.35 -20.92 18.84
N LYS A 146 0.79 -20.47 18.33
CA LYS A 146 1.14 -19.05 18.23
C LYS A 146 0.73 -18.52 16.88
N PHE A 147 -0.09 -17.48 16.87
CA PHE A 147 -0.53 -16.83 15.65
C PHE A 147 0.37 -15.63 15.35
N GLY A 148 0.89 -15.55 14.13
CA GLY A 148 1.54 -14.36 13.59
C GLY A 148 0.72 -13.83 12.43
N LEU A 149 -0.13 -12.85 12.70
CA LEU A 149 -1.11 -12.33 11.75
C LEU A 149 -0.73 -10.94 11.27
N THR A 150 -1.05 -10.60 10.03
CA THR A 150 -0.82 -9.24 9.52
C THR A 150 -1.64 -8.23 10.29
N HIS A 151 -1.10 -7.01 10.43
CA HIS A 151 -1.82 -5.88 11.03
C HIS A 151 -3.14 -5.62 10.30
N GLU A 152 -3.15 -5.78 8.97
CA GLU A 152 -4.35 -5.67 8.16
C GLU A 152 -5.38 -6.73 8.59
N PHE A 153 -5.02 -8.02 8.58
CA PHE A 153 -5.95 -9.09 8.93
C PHE A 153 -6.51 -8.99 10.37
N ILE A 154 -5.72 -8.50 11.32
CA ILE A 154 -6.19 -8.28 12.70
C ILE A 154 -7.26 -7.18 12.77
N SER A 155 -7.10 -6.12 11.96
CA SER A 155 -7.94 -4.91 12.03
C SER A 155 -9.24 -4.96 11.23
N ARG A 156 -9.36 -5.91 10.31
CA ARG A 156 -10.47 -6.01 9.34
C ARG A 156 -11.76 -6.55 9.95
N ARG A 157 -12.89 -6.14 9.36
CA ARG A 157 -14.26 -6.60 9.69
C ARG A 157 -14.55 -8.00 9.18
N ASP A 158 -13.88 -8.43 8.12
CA ASP A 158 -13.82 -9.82 7.63
C ASP A 158 -12.52 -10.50 8.06
N GLY A 159 -11.89 -10.00 9.14
CA GLY A 159 -10.58 -10.40 9.61
C GLY A 159 -10.59 -11.37 10.79
N TRP A 160 -9.54 -11.29 11.59
CA TRP A 160 -9.25 -12.22 12.67
C TRP A 160 -10.34 -12.36 13.73
N ALA A 161 -10.86 -11.24 14.25
CA ALA A 161 -11.79 -11.32 15.39
C ALA A 161 -13.11 -12.05 15.04
N PRO A 162 -13.79 -11.75 13.92
CA PRO A 162 -14.96 -12.51 13.51
C PRO A 162 -14.66 -13.95 13.10
N LEU A 163 -13.48 -14.21 12.51
CA LEU A 163 -13.02 -15.57 12.21
C LEU A 163 -12.89 -16.39 13.49
N ALA A 164 -12.17 -15.86 14.49
CA ALA A 164 -11.98 -16.52 15.77
C ALA A 164 -13.31 -16.84 16.45
N VAL A 165 -14.29 -15.93 16.40
CA VAL A 165 -15.64 -16.18 16.90
C VAL A 165 -16.35 -17.29 16.10
N ARG A 166 -16.30 -17.24 14.76
CA ARG A 166 -16.97 -18.21 13.88
C ARG A 166 -16.49 -19.64 14.11
N TYR A 167 -15.20 -19.79 14.37
CA TYR A 167 -14.51 -21.06 14.57
C TYR A 167 -14.35 -21.47 16.05
N GLY A 168 -14.72 -20.58 16.98
CA GLY A 168 -14.55 -20.82 18.42
C GLY A 168 -13.08 -20.90 18.84
N LEU A 169 -12.20 -20.15 18.18
CA LEU A 169 -10.77 -20.11 18.49
C LEU A 169 -10.51 -19.23 19.72
N ALA A 170 -9.71 -19.72 20.65
CA ALA A 170 -9.29 -18.99 21.84
C ALA A 170 -7.76 -19.08 22.04
N PRO A 171 -6.95 -18.51 21.13
CA PRO A 171 -5.51 -18.63 21.21
C PRO A 171 -4.91 -17.77 22.31
N ARG A 172 -3.83 -18.27 22.89
CA ARG A 172 -3.11 -17.59 23.98
C ARG A 172 -2.15 -16.50 23.48
N ASP A 173 -1.63 -16.63 22.25
CA ASP A 173 -0.63 -15.72 21.69
C ASP A 173 -1.00 -15.36 20.24
N VAL A 174 -1.33 -14.08 20.01
CA VAL A 174 -1.57 -13.50 18.69
C VAL A 174 -0.67 -12.28 18.54
N LYS A 175 0.27 -12.35 17.60
CA LYS A 175 1.23 -11.29 17.31
C LYS A 175 0.91 -10.64 15.98
N ALA A 176 0.89 -9.32 15.97
CA ALA A 176 0.88 -8.55 14.74
C ALA A 176 2.27 -8.60 14.10
N ILE A 177 2.36 -9.00 12.84
CA ILE A 177 3.61 -9.15 12.11
C ILE A 177 3.49 -8.59 10.68
N ASP A 178 4.63 -8.22 10.08
CA ASP A 178 4.66 -7.89 8.64
C ASP A 178 4.37 -9.13 7.78
N HIS A 179 3.77 -8.93 6.62
CA HIS A 179 3.38 -10.04 5.73
C HIS A 179 4.59 -10.90 5.33
N GLY A 180 5.71 -10.28 4.93
CA GLY A 180 6.92 -10.99 4.53
C GLY A 180 7.65 -11.62 5.71
N LEU A 181 7.81 -10.87 6.81
CA LEU A 181 8.48 -11.36 8.03
C LEU A 181 7.73 -12.53 8.69
N GLY A 182 6.42 -12.61 8.52
CA GLY A 182 5.62 -13.72 9.02
C GLY A 182 6.04 -15.07 8.44
N TYR A 183 6.46 -15.13 7.17
CA TYR A 183 6.97 -16.36 6.57
C TYR A 183 8.31 -16.80 7.20
N GLU A 184 9.18 -15.84 7.53
CA GLU A 184 10.42 -16.13 8.24
C GLU A 184 10.17 -16.62 9.67
N ALA A 185 9.17 -16.03 10.35
CA ALA A 185 8.75 -16.45 11.67
C ALA A 185 8.11 -17.84 11.70
N LEU A 186 7.36 -18.24 10.66
CA LEU A 186 6.89 -19.61 10.49
C LEU A 186 8.08 -20.58 10.34
N ARG A 187 9.03 -20.23 9.45
CA ARG A 187 10.19 -21.07 9.14
C ARG A 187 11.08 -21.30 10.36
N ASN A 188 11.26 -20.29 11.22
CA ASN A 188 12.07 -20.41 12.44
C ASN A 188 11.29 -20.90 13.67
N GLY A 189 9.98 -21.16 13.55
CA GLY A 189 9.14 -21.66 14.64
C GLY A 189 8.77 -20.63 15.72
N SER A 190 8.94 -19.33 15.45
CA SER A 190 8.49 -18.26 16.35
C SER A 190 6.96 -18.11 16.37
N ILE A 191 6.31 -18.52 15.29
CA ILE A 191 4.85 -18.65 15.14
C ILE A 191 4.53 -20.00 14.49
N ASP A 192 3.30 -20.48 14.71
CA ASP A 192 2.82 -21.77 14.20
C ASP A 192 1.78 -21.60 13.08
N VAL A 193 0.99 -20.51 13.15
CA VAL A 193 -0.07 -20.17 12.20
C VAL A 193 0.09 -18.73 11.71
N LYS A 194 -0.13 -18.51 10.42
CA LYS A 194 -0.09 -17.18 9.79
C LYS A 194 -1.24 -17.01 8.80
N ASP A 195 -1.71 -15.77 8.61
CA ASP A 195 -2.54 -15.39 7.47
C ASP A 195 -1.71 -15.27 6.18
N ALA A 196 -2.24 -15.85 5.11
CA ALA A 196 -1.69 -15.82 3.78
C ALA A 196 -2.80 -15.59 2.74
N TYR A 197 -2.39 -15.46 1.50
CA TYR A 197 -3.26 -15.33 0.34
C TYR A 197 -3.16 -16.60 -0.50
N SER A 198 -4.27 -17.06 -1.11
CA SER A 198 -4.27 -18.33 -1.85
C SER A 198 -3.31 -18.34 -3.04
N THR A 199 -3.01 -17.16 -3.60
CA THR A 199 -2.06 -16.99 -4.70
C THR A 199 -0.62 -16.69 -4.24
N ASP A 200 -0.33 -16.73 -2.94
CA ASP A 200 1.02 -16.47 -2.42
C ASP A 200 1.99 -17.59 -2.84
N ALA A 201 2.98 -17.23 -3.66
CA ALA A 201 4.09 -18.11 -4.06
C ALA A 201 4.82 -18.73 -2.86
N ARG A 202 4.87 -17.99 -1.74
CA ARG A 202 5.56 -18.38 -0.51
C ARG A 202 4.97 -19.62 0.17
N ILE A 203 3.72 -19.98 -0.12
CA ILE A 203 3.10 -21.20 0.44
C ILE A 203 3.87 -22.44 -0.04
N ALA A 204 4.09 -22.54 -1.35
CA ALA A 204 4.83 -23.66 -1.94
C ALA A 204 6.33 -23.58 -1.62
N GLU A 205 6.94 -22.38 -1.69
CA GLU A 205 8.38 -22.20 -1.44
C GLU A 205 8.81 -22.58 -0.01
N ASN A 206 7.93 -22.45 0.97
CA ASN A 206 8.23 -22.70 2.38
C ASN A 206 7.62 -24.01 2.91
N ASP A 207 7.17 -24.90 2.01
CA ASP A 207 6.48 -26.16 2.34
C ASP A 207 5.36 -25.98 3.39
N LEU A 208 4.48 -25.02 3.11
CA LEU A 208 3.34 -24.71 3.96
C LEU A 208 2.10 -25.44 3.46
N VAL A 209 1.15 -25.63 4.37
CA VAL A 209 -0.20 -26.12 4.07
C VAL A 209 -1.19 -25.02 4.45
N ALA A 210 -2.08 -24.70 3.52
CA ALA A 210 -3.26 -23.90 3.80
C ALA A 210 -4.31 -24.79 4.47
N LEU A 211 -4.82 -24.34 5.62
CA LEU A 211 -5.89 -25.01 6.33
C LEU A 211 -7.22 -24.80 5.58
N GLU A 212 -8.03 -25.85 5.51
CA GLU A 212 -9.35 -25.78 4.90
C GLU A 212 -10.27 -24.85 5.70
N ASP A 213 -10.87 -23.86 5.03
CA ASP A 213 -11.93 -22.99 5.55
C ASP A 213 -13.27 -23.75 5.57
N ASP A 214 -13.38 -24.74 6.45
CA ASP A 214 -14.48 -25.73 6.51
C ASP A 214 -15.84 -25.10 6.85
N LEU A 215 -15.84 -23.91 7.46
CA LEU A 215 -17.05 -23.14 7.76
C LEU A 215 -17.35 -22.03 6.74
N ARG A 216 -16.55 -21.93 5.66
CA ARG A 216 -16.67 -20.98 4.55
C ARG A 216 -16.80 -19.54 5.04
N PHE A 217 -15.86 -19.12 5.89
CA PHE A 217 -15.82 -17.78 6.45
C PHE A 217 -15.42 -16.74 5.40
N PHE A 218 -14.45 -17.05 4.54
CA PHE A 218 -13.91 -16.07 3.61
C PHE A 218 -14.82 -15.89 2.38
N PRO A 219 -15.13 -14.64 1.96
CA PRO A 219 -15.79 -14.37 0.70
C PRO A 219 -14.84 -14.62 -0.48
N GLN A 220 -15.35 -14.43 -1.69
CA GLN A 220 -14.49 -14.37 -2.87
C GLN A 220 -13.81 -13.01 -2.97
N TYR A 221 -12.54 -13.02 -3.35
CA TYR A 221 -11.69 -11.86 -3.54
C TYR A 221 -11.20 -11.87 -4.99
N LYS A 222 -12.10 -11.48 -5.91
CA LYS A 222 -11.79 -11.39 -7.33
C LYS A 222 -11.01 -10.11 -7.59
N ALA A 223 -9.86 -10.23 -8.23
CA ALA A 223 -9.01 -9.08 -8.52
C ALA A 223 -9.64 -8.16 -9.57
N VAL A 224 -9.57 -6.85 -9.34
CA VAL A 224 -10.05 -5.77 -10.19
C VAL A 224 -9.09 -4.58 -10.08
N PHE A 225 -9.23 -3.59 -10.96
CA PHE A 225 -8.63 -2.27 -10.77
C PHE A 225 -9.70 -1.27 -10.30
N LEU A 226 -9.43 -0.58 -9.20
CA LEU A 226 -10.15 0.64 -8.85
C LEU A 226 -9.44 1.84 -9.46
N TYR A 227 -10.21 2.76 -10.02
CA TYR A 227 -9.68 3.95 -10.68
C TYR A 227 -10.57 5.16 -10.49
N ARG A 228 -10.01 6.37 -10.57
CA ARG A 228 -10.83 7.59 -10.56
C ARG A 228 -11.60 7.70 -11.87
N GLN A 229 -12.89 8.03 -11.80
CA GLN A 229 -13.72 8.22 -13.01
C GLN A 229 -13.23 9.34 -13.92
N ALA A 230 -12.44 10.28 -13.39
CA ALA A 230 -11.80 11.35 -14.15
C ALA A 230 -10.62 10.88 -15.03
N LEU A 231 -10.29 9.58 -15.08
CA LEU A 231 -9.29 9.05 -16.01
C LEU A 231 -9.72 9.26 -17.46
N PRO A 232 -8.78 9.47 -18.39
CA PRO A 232 -9.09 9.48 -19.83
C PRO A 232 -9.78 8.18 -20.25
N VAL A 233 -10.76 8.27 -21.16
CA VAL A 233 -11.54 7.11 -21.65
C VAL A 233 -10.63 6.01 -22.22
N GLY A 234 -9.56 6.39 -22.93
CA GLY A 234 -8.58 5.43 -23.46
C GLY A 234 -7.82 4.68 -22.34
N ALA A 235 -7.52 5.35 -21.22
CA ALA A 235 -6.87 4.72 -20.07
C ALA A 235 -7.82 3.73 -19.39
N ILE A 236 -9.10 4.10 -19.22
CA ILE A 236 -10.13 3.21 -18.69
C ILE A 236 -10.29 1.99 -19.61
N THR A 237 -10.33 2.20 -20.93
CA THR A 237 -10.46 1.11 -21.91
C THR A 237 -9.30 0.13 -21.80
N ALA A 238 -8.05 0.61 -21.63
CA ALA A 238 -6.89 -0.24 -21.42
C ALA A 238 -6.99 -1.09 -20.14
N LEU A 239 -7.60 -0.54 -19.07
CA LEU A 239 -7.85 -1.32 -17.85
C LEU A 239 -8.94 -2.39 -18.04
N GLN A 240 -10.01 -2.06 -18.77
CA GLN A 240 -11.10 -3.01 -19.02
C GLN A 240 -10.67 -4.18 -19.91
N GLN A 241 -9.75 -3.96 -20.86
CA GLN A 241 -9.20 -5.01 -21.71
C GLN A 241 -8.42 -6.10 -20.96
N MET A 242 -8.09 -5.89 -19.68
CA MET A 242 -7.47 -6.89 -18.82
C MET A 242 -8.49 -7.80 -18.10
N GLY A 243 -9.79 -7.60 -18.33
CA GLY A 243 -10.82 -8.50 -17.78
C GLY A 243 -10.63 -9.93 -18.28
N GLY A 244 -10.58 -10.89 -17.36
CA GLY A 244 -10.49 -12.32 -17.65
C GLY A 244 -9.17 -12.81 -18.25
N THR A 245 -8.10 -12.01 -18.23
CA THR A 245 -6.81 -12.36 -18.87
C THR A 245 -5.78 -13.01 -17.94
N VAL A 246 -6.08 -13.05 -16.64
CA VAL A 246 -5.23 -13.63 -15.58
C VAL A 246 -6.03 -14.68 -14.82
N ASP A 247 -5.76 -15.96 -15.09
CA ASP A 247 -6.24 -17.04 -14.23
C ASP A 247 -5.32 -17.21 -12.99
N GLU A 248 -5.78 -18.03 -12.05
CA GLU A 248 -5.09 -18.26 -10.77
C GLU A 248 -3.69 -18.88 -10.95
N THR A 249 -3.54 -19.81 -11.90
CA THR A 249 -2.25 -20.47 -12.17
C THR A 249 -1.25 -19.49 -12.74
N LYS A 250 -1.69 -18.65 -13.70
CA LYS A 250 -0.90 -17.58 -14.27
C LYS A 250 -0.49 -16.58 -13.18
N MET A 251 -1.41 -16.19 -12.29
CA MET A 251 -1.10 -15.27 -11.20
C MET A 251 -0.06 -15.84 -10.23
N ILE A 252 -0.19 -17.10 -9.82
CA ILE A 252 0.80 -17.78 -8.97
C ILE A 252 2.18 -17.78 -9.66
N HIS A 253 2.25 -18.10 -10.95
CA HIS A 253 3.51 -18.09 -11.69
C HIS A 253 4.16 -16.69 -11.72
N LEU A 254 3.35 -15.64 -11.95
CA LEU A 254 3.83 -14.26 -11.91
C LEU A 254 4.36 -13.88 -10.51
N ASN A 255 3.66 -14.30 -9.45
CA ASN A 255 4.09 -14.07 -8.07
C ASN A 255 5.40 -14.80 -7.75
N VAL A 256 5.58 -16.05 -8.22
CA VAL A 256 6.82 -16.82 -8.08
C VAL A 256 7.99 -16.12 -8.77
N GLU A 257 7.81 -15.66 -10.02
CA GLU A 257 8.87 -14.97 -10.74
C GLU A 257 9.27 -13.66 -10.04
N ALA A 258 8.27 -12.91 -9.55
CA ALA A 258 8.48 -11.69 -8.78
C ALA A 258 9.24 -11.95 -7.46
N GLU A 259 8.86 -12.98 -6.69
CA GLU A 259 9.55 -13.32 -5.44
C GLU A 259 10.97 -13.82 -5.69
N ARG A 260 11.19 -14.63 -6.74
CA ARG A 260 12.50 -15.18 -7.08
C ARG A 260 13.47 -14.10 -7.55
N THR A 261 13.01 -13.15 -8.37
CA THR A 261 13.87 -12.14 -9.00
C THR A 261 13.92 -10.82 -8.24
N LYS A 262 12.92 -10.56 -7.39
CA LYS A 262 12.65 -9.23 -6.79
C LYS A 262 12.49 -8.14 -7.85
N ASP A 263 12.04 -8.51 -9.05
CA ASP A 263 11.81 -7.64 -10.21
C ASP A 263 10.36 -7.78 -10.67
N TYR A 264 9.51 -6.89 -10.17
CA TYR A 264 8.07 -6.89 -10.46
C TYR A 264 7.76 -6.49 -11.91
N THR A 265 8.61 -5.64 -12.52
CA THR A 265 8.48 -5.23 -13.92
C THR A 265 8.72 -6.43 -14.83
N ARG A 266 9.75 -7.22 -14.56
CA ARG A 266 10.03 -8.47 -15.29
C ARG A 266 8.89 -9.48 -15.15
N ALA A 267 8.35 -9.64 -13.95
CA ALA A 267 7.18 -10.50 -13.75
C ALA A 267 6.00 -10.01 -14.61
N ALA A 268 5.71 -8.71 -14.60
CA ALA A 268 4.67 -8.12 -15.45
C ALA A 268 4.93 -8.26 -16.96
N GLU A 269 6.18 -8.19 -17.43
CA GLU A 269 6.52 -8.41 -18.85
C GLU A 269 6.14 -9.83 -19.30
N SER A 270 6.32 -10.84 -18.42
CA SER A 270 5.94 -12.22 -18.72
C SER A 270 4.44 -12.41 -18.91
N TYR A 271 3.60 -11.52 -18.36
CA TYR A 271 2.15 -11.52 -18.62
C TYR A 271 1.82 -11.19 -20.09
N PHE A 272 2.63 -10.34 -20.76
CA PHE A 272 2.41 -9.90 -22.14
C PHE A 272 3.07 -10.82 -23.20
N GLY A 273 3.78 -11.88 -22.79
CA GLY A 273 4.35 -12.87 -23.71
C GLY A 273 5.61 -12.43 -24.47
N SER A 274 6.16 -11.25 -24.16
CA SER A 274 7.35 -10.72 -24.82
C SER A 274 8.62 -11.01 -24.01
N ALA A 275 9.45 -11.92 -24.52
CA ALA A 275 10.86 -12.05 -24.14
C ALA A 275 11.74 -10.91 -24.71
N ASP A 276 11.18 -10.05 -25.57
CA ASP A 276 11.83 -8.80 -25.97
C ASP A 276 11.63 -7.75 -24.89
N ALA A 277 12.54 -7.79 -23.93
CA ALA A 277 12.86 -6.69 -23.06
C ALA A 277 13.20 -5.47 -23.92
N GLY A 278 12.19 -4.66 -24.24
CA GLY A 278 12.41 -3.26 -24.57
C GLY A 278 13.17 -2.68 -23.39
N THR A 279 14.48 -2.48 -23.60
CA THR A 279 15.51 -2.15 -22.61
C THR A 279 15.02 -1.21 -21.50
N SER A 280 14.28 -1.73 -20.52
CA SER A 280 14.04 -1.06 -19.27
C SER A 280 15.42 -1.05 -18.64
N ARG A 281 16.07 0.11 -18.75
CA ARG A 281 17.45 0.31 -18.32
C ARG A 281 17.52 -0.08 -16.86
N ARG A 282 18.00 -1.30 -16.60
CA ARG A 282 18.16 -1.86 -15.25
C ARG A 282 18.86 -0.81 -14.41
N GLU A 283 18.14 -0.26 -13.43
CA GLU A 283 18.79 0.60 -12.46
C GLU A 283 19.68 -0.27 -11.59
N THR A 284 20.98 -0.01 -11.70
CA THR A 284 21.97 -0.63 -10.84
C THR A 284 21.62 -0.36 -9.38
N LEU A 285 21.97 -1.29 -8.49
CA LEU A 285 21.80 -1.10 -7.04
C LEU A 285 22.40 0.23 -6.58
N ALA A 286 23.54 0.60 -7.15
CA ALA A 286 24.17 1.90 -6.95
C ALA A 286 23.22 3.06 -7.30
N HIS A 287 22.59 3.06 -8.48
CA HIS A 287 21.62 4.09 -8.86
C HIS A 287 20.39 4.12 -7.95
N LYS A 288 19.87 2.95 -7.55
CA LYS A 288 18.77 2.87 -6.57
C LYS A 288 19.18 3.51 -5.25
N VAL A 289 20.27 3.05 -4.64
CA VAL A 289 20.77 3.58 -3.36
C VAL A 289 21.05 5.07 -3.46
N THR A 290 21.76 5.53 -4.49
CA THR A 290 22.05 6.96 -4.68
C THR A 290 20.77 7.77 -4.82
N ARG A 291 19.76 7.29 -5.57
CA ARG A 291 18.49 8.00 -5.70
C ARG A 291 17.71 8.07 -4.40
N TRP A 292 17.56 6.94 -3.70
CA TRP A 292 16.83 6.89 -2.42
C TRP A 292 17.53 7.74 -1.36
N SER A 293 18.86 7.64 -1.27
CA SER A 293 19.67 8.48 -0.37
C SER A 293 19.56 9.96 -0.74
N ALA A 294 19.68 10.32 -2.02
CA ALA A 294 19.53 11.71 -2.47
C ALA A 294 18.13 12.25 -2.18
N ARG A 295 17.09 11.44 -2.39
CA ARG A 295 15.71 11.83 -2.09
C ARG A 295 15.49 11.99 -0.58
N HIS A 296 16.01 11.08 0.23
CA HIS A 296 15.94 11.18 1.68
C HIS A 296 16.67 12.44 2.17
N LEU A 297 17.89 12.68 1.66
CA LEU A 297 18.69 13.87 1.99
C LEU A 297 18.00 15.17 1.54
N GLN A 298 17.34 15.16 0.38
CA GLN A 298 16.55 16.30 -0.10
C GLN A 298 15.38 16.60 0.84
N LEU A 299 14.59 15.58 1.20
CA LEU A 299 13.43 15.75 2.08
C LEU A 299 13.88 16.20 3.48
N ALA A 300 14.90 15.55 4.05
CA ALA A 300 15.47 15.91 5.34
C ALA A 300 16.08 17.32 5.33
N GLY A 301 16.84 17.66 4.28
CA GLY A 301 17.46 18.97 4.13
C GLY A 301 16.47 20.12 4.02
N ILE A 302 15.39 19.95 3.23
CA ILE A 302 14.31 20.95 3.14
C ILE A 302 13.62 21.12 4.50
N SER A 303 13.32 19.99 5.18
CA SER A 303 12.68 20.01 6.49
C SER A 303 13.54 20.72 7.54
N LEU A 304 14.83 20.38 7.61
CA LEU A 304 15.79 20.98 8.52
C LEU A 304 15.96 22.48 8.27
N LEU A 305 16.05 22.89 7.00
CA LEU A 305 16.16 24.30 6.65
C LEU A 305 14.93 25.09 7.13
N LEU A 306 13.72 24.55 6.90
CA LEU A 306 12.50 25.14 7.43
C LEU A 306 12.50 25.20 8.96
N SER A 307 12.92 24.12 9.62
CA SER A 307 12.99 24.04 11.09
C SER A 307 13.97 25.05 11.67
N VAL A 308 15.13 25.28 11.04
CA VAL A 308 16.06 26.31 11.48
C VAL A 308 15.48 27.71 11.28
N LEU A 309 14.90 27.97 10.09
CA LEU A 309 14.34 29.29 9.76
C LEU A 309 13.17 29.69 10.65
N VAL A 310 12.38 28.73 11.14
CA VAL A 310 11.22 28.98 12.00
C VAL A 310 11.53 28.74 13.48
N GLY A 311 12.20 27.64 13.79
CA GLY A 311 12.52 27.20 15.14
C GLY A 311 13.50 28.12 15.86
N VAL A 312 14.54 28.63 15.19
CA VAL A 312 15.49 29.56 15.84
C VAL A 312 14.80 30.88 16.25
N PRO A 313 14.04 31.57 15.37
CA PRO A 313 13.27 32.74 15.79
C PRO A 313 12.24 32.44 16.88
N LEU A 314 11.52 31.32 16.80
CA LEU A 314 10.56 30.93 17.83
C LEU A 314 11.23 30.63 19.17
N GLY A 315 12.40 30.00 19.17
CA GLY A 315 13.20 29.75 20.37
C GLY A 315 13.68 31.04 21.03
N ILE A 316 14.15 32.01 20.22
CA ILE A 316 14.53 33.34 20.71
C ILE A 316 13.31 34.10 21.26
N ALA A 317 12.14 33.98 20.62
CA ALA A 317 10.91 34.58 21.12
C ALA A 317 10.47 33.95 22.44
N ALA A 318 10.57 32.62 22.55
CA ALA A 318 10.23 31.89 23.77
C ALA A 318 11.15 32.21 24.94
N SER A 319 12.46 32.42 24.68
CA SER A 319 13.43 32.76 25.71
C SER A 319 13.23 34.14 26.34
N ARG A 320 12.43 35.02 25.72
CA ARG A 320 12.09 36.34 26.26
C ARG A 320 10.98 36.31 27.32
N GLY A 321 10.39 35.14 27.58
CA GLY A 321 9.33 34.95 28.56
C GLY A 321 7.98 35.54 28.13
N GLY A 322 7.05 35.64 29.07
CA GLY A 322 5.69 36.13 28.82
C GLY A 322 4.75 35.10 28.19
N ALA A 323 3.53 35.54 27.85
CA ALA A 323 2.47 34.64 27.36
C ALA A 323 2.83 33.92 26.04
N VAL A 324 3.54 34.60 25.14
CA VAL A 324 3.96 34.04 23.85
C VAL A 324 4.95 32.89 24.05
N GLY A 325 5.91 33.02 24.97
CA GLY A 325 6.86 31.94 25.25
C GLY A 325 6.19 30.70 25.86
N HIS A 326 5.25 30.89 26.78
CA HIS A 326 4.48 29.78 27.35
C HIS A 326 3.64 29.05 26.28
N ALA A 327 3.03 29.80 25.35
CA ALA A 327 2.27 29.20 24.26
C ALA A 327 3.15 28.35 23.32
N ILE A 328 4.34 28.85 22.96
CA ILE A 328 5.30 28.13 22.12
C ILE A 328 5.78 26.85 22.82
N LEU A 329 6.17 26.94 24.09
CA LEU A 329 6.65 25.78 24.85
C LEU A 329 5.54 24.75 25.09
N ALA A 330 4.30 25.19 25.33
CA ALA A 330 3.16 24.29 25.46
C ALA A 330 2.88 23.53 24.16
N PHE A 331 2.94 24.21 23.01
CA PHE A 331 2.80 23.57 21.71
C PHE A 331 3.90 22.54 21.45
N ALA A 332 5.17 22.91 21.65
CA ALA A 332 6.30 21.99 21.49
C ALA A 332 6.15 20.77 22.43
N SER A 333 5.76 21.01 23.69
CA SER A 333 5.51 19.96 24.68
C SER A 333 4.35 19.04 24.31
N ALA A 334 3.36 19.51 23.57
CA ALA A 334 2.30 18.67 23.03
C ALA A 334 2.81 17.83 21.85
N VAL A 335 3.52 18.45 20.89
CA VAL A 335 4.01 17.77 19.69
C VAL A 335 5.05 16.69 20.02
N GLN A 336 5.94 16.91 21.00
CA GLN A 336 6.93 15.90 21.41
C GLN A 336 6.32 14.60 21.95
N THR A 337 5.06 14.64 22.41
CA THR A 337 4.38 13.44 22.92
C THR A 337 3.85 12.55 21.80
N ILE A 338 3.83 13.04 20.57
CA ILE A 338 3.35 12.30 19.40
C ILE A 338 4.55 11.60 18.75
N PRO A 339 4.59 10.26 18.72
CA PRO A 339 5.64 9.53 18.02
C PRO A 339 5.71 9.96 16.54
N SER A 340 6.91 10.02 15.96
CA SER A 340 7.10 10.48 14.57
C SER A 340 6.26 9.71 13.54
N LEU A 341 6.11 8.39 13.72
CA LEU A 341 5.27 7.54 12.88
C LEU A 341 3.77 7.87 13.03
N ALA A 342 3.33 8.20 14.25
CA ALA A 342 1.95 8.60 14.52
C ALA A 342 1.65 9.99 13.96
N LEU A 343 2.61 10.92 13.99
CA LEU A 343 2.48 12.24 13.39
C LEU A 343 2.30 12.14 11.87
N LEU A 344 3.04 11.25 11.21
CA LEU A 344 2.85 10.97 9.78
C LEU A 344 1.42 10.45 9.51
N ALA A 345 0.98 9.47 10.28
CA ALA A 345 -0.37 8.91 10.15
C ALA A 345 -1.48 9.93 10.43
N LEU A 346 -1.27 10.89 11.33
CA LEU A 346 -2.18 11.98 11.62
C LEU A 346 -2.29 12.98 10.47
N LEU A 347 -1.19 13.23 9.76
CA LEU A 347 -1.13 14.22 8.67
C LEU A 347 -1.63 13.66 7.33
N VAL A 348 -1.55 12.34 7.09
CA VAL A 348 -2.00 11.73 5.83
C VAL A 348 -3.48 12.03 5.49
N PRO A 349 -4.44 11.97 6.44
CA PRO A 349 -5.85 12.28 6.17
C PRO A 349 -6.15 13.77 6.01
N VAL A 350 -5.21 14.66 6.40
CA VAL A 350 -5.43 16.11 6.33
C VAL A 350 -5.40 16.54 4.86
N PRO A 351 -6.37 17.38 4.41
CA PRO A 351 -6.36 17.94 3.07
C PRO A 351 -4.98 18.54 2.74
N PHE A 352 -4.53 18.42 1.48
CA PHE A 352 -3.24 18.92 0.96
C PHE A 352 -1.97 18.12 1.33
N PHE A 353 -1.98 17.32 2.41
CA PHE A 353 -0.83 16.52 2.80
C PHE A 353 -0.81 15.16 2.09
N GLY A 354 -1.71 14.25 2.46
CA GLY A 354 -1.77 12.92 1.86
C GLY A 354 -0.51 12.06 2.10
N ILE A 355 -0.29 11.05 1.27
CA ILE A 355 0.93 10.26 1.15
C ILE A 355 1.82 10.98 0.14
N SER A 356 2.52 12.01 0.60
CA SER A 356 3.36 12.82 -0.26
C SER A 356 4.63 13.27 0.44
N ALA A 357 5.59 13.75 -0.36
CA ALA A 357 6.78 14.41 0.13
C ALA A 357 6.46 15.56 1.10
N ARG A 358 5.34 16.27 0.89
CA ARG A 358 4.92 17.40 1.73
C ARG A 358 4.59 16.95 3.16
N THR A 359 3.92 15.81 3.29
CA THR A 359 3.58 15.21 4.59
C THR A 359 4.81 14.78 5.34
N ALA A 360 5.76 14.13 4.65
CA ALA A 360 7.05 13.78 5.23
C ALA A 360 7.81 15.04 5.67
N ILE A 361 7.85 16.08 4.82
CA ILE A 361 8.51 17.35 5.16
C ILE A 361 7.85 18.01 6.36
N ALA A 362 6.51 18.06 6.43
CA ALA A 362 5.82 18.67 7.56
C ALA A 362 6.01 17.90 8.86
N ALA A 363 5.95 16.57 8.83
CA ALA A 363 6.22 15.73 9.99
C ALA A 363 7.66 15.93 10.49
N LEU A 364 8.65 15.89 9.59
CA LEU A 364 10.06 16.12 9.92
C LEU A 364 10.32 17.55 10.38
N PHE A 365 9.66 18.53 9.78
CA PHE A 365 9.74 19.94 10.16
C PHE A 365 9.25 20.15 11.59
N LEU A 366 8.05 19.65 11.91
CA LEU A 366 7.46 19.73 13.24
C LEU A 366 8.33 19.05 14.29
N TYR A 367 8.94 17.91 13.93
CA TYR A 367 9.87 17.23 14.81
C TYR A 367 11.19 18.01 14.99
N GLY A 368 11.68 18.67 13.95
CA GLY A 368 12.85 19.53 14.04
C GLY A 368 12.60 20.87 14.76
N LEU A 369 11.35 21.19 15.14
CA LEU A 369 11.03 22.32 16.02
C LEU A 369 11.16 21.97 17.51
N LEU A 370 11.21 20.67 17.83
CA LEU A 370 11.51 20.13 19.16
C LEU A 370 13.03 20.15 19.37
#